data_AF-A0A7X5VUE3-F1
#
_entry.id   AF-A0A7X5VUE3-F1
#
_cell.length_a   1.000
_cell.length_b   1.000
_cell.length_c   1.000
_cell.angle_alpha   90.00
_cell.angle_beta   90.00
_cell.angle_gamma   90.00
#
_symmetry.space_group_name_H-M   'P 1'
#
loop_
_entity.id
_entity.type
_entity.pdbx_description
1 polymer ?
#
loop_
_entity_poly.entity_id
_entity_poly.type
_entity_poly.pdbx_seq_one_letter_code
_entity_poly.pdbx_strand_id
1 'polypeptide(L)' 'PVYNERPNLAPLLDELSTVLRDVPHEIIAVDDGSTDGSRAELVRLRAAHPRLRVVCLA' A
#
# COMPACT_ATOMS: atom_id res chain seq x y z
N PRO A 1 4.37 2.58 -7.36
CA PRO A 1 4.99 1.27 -7.71
C PRO A 1 5.54 0.64 -6.43
N VAL A 2 5.48 -0.67 -6.32
CA VAL A 2 5.90 -1.47 -5.17
C VAL A 2 6.62 -2.69 -5.73
N TYR A 3 7.89 -2.87 -5.38
CA TYR A 3 8.66 -4.06 -5.72
C TYR A 3 9.55 -4.44 -4.55
N ASN A 4 9.19 -5.53 -3.87
CA ASN A 4 9.90 -6.05 -2.70
C ASN A 4 10.10 -5.04 -1.55
N GLU A 5 9.01 -4.39 -1.15
CA GLU A 5 8.98 -3.34 -0.12
C GLU A 5 8.22 -3.78 1.13
N ARG A 6 8.02 -5.09 1.36
CA ARG A 6 7.16 -5.62 2.43
C ARG A 6 7.32 -4.92 3.79
N PRO A 7 8.54 -4.74 4.35
CA PRO A 7 8.68 -4.11 5.67
C PRO A 7 8.32 -2.62 5.69
N ASN A 8 8.31 -1.96 4.53
CA ASN A 8 8.11 -0.52 4.41
C ASN A 8 6.64 -0.15 4.18
N LEU A 9 5.81 -1.10 3.76
CA LEU A 9 4.41 -0.84 3.39
C LEU A 9 3.57 -0.30 4.55
N ALA A 10 3.62 -0.95 5.71
CA ALA A 10 2.85 -0.51 6.88
C ALA A 10 3.25 0.89 7.38
N PRO A 11 4.54 1.18 7.71
CA PRO A 11 4.91 2.50 8.21
C PRO A 11 4.64 3.62 7.19
N LEU A 12 4.84 3.36 5.90
CA LEU A 12 4.52 4.33 4.85
C LEU A 12 3.02 4.66 4.81
N LEU A 13 2.15 3.66 4.85
CA LEU A 13 0.71 3.88 4.79
C LEU A 13 0.17 4.58 6.05
N ASP A 14 0.74 4.29 7.22
CA ASP A 14 0.40 4.98 8.48
C ASP A 14 0.76 6.47 8.40
N GLU A 15 1.96 6.79 7.88
CA GLU A 15 2.42 8.16 7.68
C GLU A 15 1.52 8.91 6.68
N LEU A 16 1.27 8.32 5.51
CA LEU A 16 0.42 8.92 4.48
C LEU A 16 -1.01 9.14 4.99
N SER A 17 -1.57 8.18 5.72
CA SER A 17 -2.92 8.30 6.32
C SER A 17 -3.00 9.45 7.33
N THR A 18 -1.90 9.72 8.02
CA THR A 18 -1.79 10.82 8.99
C THR A 18 -1.67 12.17 8.27
N VAL A 19 -0.71 12.29 7.34
CA VAL A 19 -0.41 13.54 6.64
C VAL A 19 -1.56 13.99 5.74
N LEU A 20 -2.24 13.05 5.08
CA LEU A 20 -3.28 13.34 4.10
C LEU A 20 -4.71 13.19 4.67
N ARG A 21 -4.87 13.16 6.00
CA ARG A 21 -6.16 12.91 6.66
C ARG A 21 -7.30 13.78 6.12
N ASP A 22 -7.05 15.09 6.01
CA ASP A 22 -8.03 16.11 5.63
C ASP A 22 -8.05 16.42 4.13
N VAL A 23 -7.22 15.73 3.35
CA VAL A 23 -7.18 15.84 1.89
C VAL A 23 -7.93 14.66 1.28
N PRO A 24 -9.00 14.87 0.48
CA PRO A 24 -9.62 13.80 -0.28
C PRO A 24 -8.60 13.16 -1.23
N HIS A 25 -8.33 11.85 -1.05
CA HIS A 25 -7.31 11.14 -1.82
C HIS A 25 -7.58 9.63 -1.90
N GLU A 26 -6.88 8.98 -2.83
CA GLU A 26 -6.68 7.53 -2.86
C GLU A 26 -5.18 7.23 -2.93
N ILE A 27 -4.75 6.11 -2.34
CA ILE A 27 -3.38 5.60 -2.44
C ILE A 27 -3.42 4.41 -3.39
N ILE A 28 -2.79 4.55 -4.56
CA ILE A 28 -2.72 3.46 -5.55
C ILE A 28 -1.35 2.77 -5.43
N ALA A 29 -1.33 1.62 -4.76
CA ALA A 29 -0.16 0.75 -4.71
C ALA A 29 -0.17 -0.18 -5.94
N VAL A 30 0.85 -0.04 -6.79
CA VAL A 30 1.03 -0.89 -7.98
C VAL A 30 2.12 -1.90 -7.68
N ASP A 31 1.76 -3.14 -7.35
CA ASP A 31 2.69 -4.25 -7.16
C ASP A 31 3.26 -4.68 -8.52
N ASP A 32 4.57 -4.49 -8.68
CA ASP A 32 5.33 -4.70 -9.90
C ASP A 32 6.06 -6.05 -9.87
N GLY A 33 5.32 -7.11 -9.56
CA GLY A 33 5.85 -8.48 -9.53
C GLY A 33 6.70 -8.82 -8.30
N SER A 34 6.34 -8.32 -7.12
CA SER A 34 7.09 -8.64 -5.89
C SER A 34 7.10 -10.14 -5.55
N THR A 35 8.22 -10.62 -5.01
CA THR A 35 8.44 -12.03 -4.61
C THR A 35 8.71 -12.20 -3.11
N ASP A 36 8.79 -11.10 -2.36
CA ASP A 36 9.06 -11.09 -0.92
C ASP A 36 7.79 -11.15 -0.04
N GLY A 37 6.60 -11.22 -0.65
CA GLY A 37 5.31 -11.15 0.04
C GLY A 37 4.69 -9.76 0.13
N SER A 38 5.25 -8.73 -0.52
CA SER A 38 4.67 -7.37 -0.58
C SER A 38 3.22 -7.37 -1.05
N ARG A 39 2.87 -8.20 -2.04
CA ARG A 39 1.50 -8.36 -2.53
C ARG A 39 0.53 -8.79 -1.42
N ALA A 40 0.89 -9.79 -0.63
CA ALA A 40 0.06 -10.28 0.45
C ALA A 40 -0.10 -9.23 1.55
N GLU A 41 0.97 -8.49 1.85
CA GLU A 41 0.96 -7.42 2.84
C GLU A 41 0.08 -6.24 2.40
N LEU A 42 0.16 -5.82 1.13
CA LEU A 42 -0.75 -4.81 0.55
C LEU A 42 -2.22 -5.21 0.69
N VAL A 43 -2.56 -6.48 0.41
CA VAL A 43 -3.93 -6.98 0.56
C VAL A 43 -4.39 -6.93 2.02
N ARG A 44 -3.53 -7.33 2.96
CA ARG A 44 -3.82 -7.28 4.41
C ARG A 44 -4.07 -5.84 4.88
N LEU A 45 -3.24 -4.89 4.43
CA LEU A 45 -3.29 -3.49 4.85
C LEU A 45 -4.56 -2.75 4.36
N ARG A 46 -5.27 -3.25 3.35
CA ARG A 46 -6.56 -2.66 2.91
C ARG A 46 -7.59 -2.55 4.03
N ALA A 47 -7.56 -3.45 5.02
CA ALA A 47 -8.47 -3.41 6.15
C ALA A 47 -8.21 -2.20 7.08
N ALA A 48 -6.95 -1.79 7.22
CA ALA A 48 -6.54 -0.67 8.06
C ALA A 48 -6.54 0.67 7.31
N HIS A 49 -6.38 0.65 5.98
CA HIS A 49 -6.31 1.84 5.13
C HIS A 49 -7.44 1.83 4.07
N PRO A 50 -8.64 2.37 4.38
CA PRO A 50 -9.79 2.33 3.46
C PRO A 50 -9.57 3.03 2.11
N ARG A 51 -8.63 4.00 2.07
CA ARG A 51 -8.22 4.76 0.88
C ARG A 51 -7.17 4.02 0.02
N LEU A 52 -6.70 2.86 0.45
CA LEU A 52 -5.75 2.04 -0.32
C LEU A 52 -6.46 1.27 -1.44
N ARG A 53 -5.86 1.30 -2.63
CA ARG A 53 -6.17 0.46 -3.78
C ARG A 53 -4.90 -0.24 -4.23
N VAL A 54 -5.05 -1.49 -4.64
CA VAL A 54 -3.94 -2.35 -5.03
C VAL A 54 -4.16 -2.79 -6.47
N VAL A 55 -3.16 -2.53 -7.32
CA VAL A 55 -3.08 -3.03 -8.70
C VAL A 55 -1.90 -3.99 -8.74
N CYS A 56 -2.13 -5.22 -9.19
CA CYS A 56 -1.06 -6.20 -9.34
C CYS A 56 -0.76 -6.38 -10.83
N LEU A 57 0.48 -6.14 -11.22
CA LEU A 57 0.96 -6.50 -12.55
C LEU A 57 1.38 -7.97 -12.56
N ALA A 58 1.11 -8.64 -13.69
CA ALA A 58 1.34 -10.06 -13.90
C ALA A 58 2.81 -10.34 -14.23
#